data_AF-A0A4P5WLP2-F1
#
_entry.id   AF-A0A4P5WLP2-F1
#
_cell.length_a   1.000
_cell.length_b   1.000
_cell.length_c   1.000
_cell.angle_alpha   90.00
_cell.angle_beta   90.00
_cell.angle_gamma   90.00
#
_symmetry.space_group_name_H-M   'P 1'
#
loop_
_entity.id
_entity.type
_entity.pdbx_description
1 polymer ?
#
loop_
_entity_poly.entity_id
_entity_poly.type
_entity_poly.pdbx_seq_one_letter_code
_entity_poly.pdbx_strand_id
1 'polypeptide(L)'
;MSAYAWLMTGLAAMNCWQVLRQRPLHTGMTSVYSWCWTQISALVLLAAAVLSGPFALLNPAWTSGLQYLAAILMLTPAVCLLGARRPGVAAWQWFVVLPLVFVLAWPGAIQIVNSRGRIPIELSLPALSGFLLVALMSTAPGLGRGMTVACLLQLGTTLTAVSPVVPWLPRAPWLFLSAASVQLLATVLAGRCLNRHHARLRQSASLHQQTTQLWLLFQDIYGMIWAQRLLDRAREFERTEKWACSLTLDGFTTLATPAETEQAIARTLPAFRWLLGRFFSGTWLDSRLTAAAENVLRHPPESSASSLASPEPSRDDSDSSLSLQHPTECTHGPQKTDSRRVR
;
A
#
# COMPACT_ATOMS: atom_id res chain seq x y z
N MET A 1 30.38 -8.16 24.09
CA MET A 1 29.00 -8.49 23.64
C MET A 1 27.91 -7.76 24.43
N SER A 2 28.08 -7.49 25.74
CA SER A 2 27.06 -6.82 26.56
C SER A 2 26.65 -5.43 26.05
N ALA A 3 27.60 -4.55 25.73
CA ALA A 3 27.30 -3.18 25.26
C ALA A 3 26.51 -3.17 23.94
N TYR A 4 26.86 -4.05 22.99
CA TYR A 4 26.15 -4.18 21.72
C TYR A 4 24.71 -4.67 21.91
N ALA A 5 24.50 -5.67 22.77
CA ALA A 5 23.16 -6.17 23.06
C ALA A 5 22.27 -5.09 23.70
N TRP A 6 22.82 -4.28 24.61
CA TRP A 6 22.11 -3.13 25.19
C TRP A 6 21.75 -2.07 24.16
N LEU A 7 22.69 -1.71 23.29
CA LEU A 7 22.43 -0.76 22.21
C LEU A 7 21.27 -1.25 21.31
N MET A 8 21.32 -2.51 20.87
CA MET A 8 20.29 -3.08 20.00
C MET A 8 18.92 -3.20 20.69
N THR A 9 18.91 -3.51 21.98
CA THR A 9 17.68 -3.51 22.80
C THR A 9 17.09 -2.09 22.90
N GLY A 10 17.95 -1.09 23.11
CA GLY A 10 17.55 0.32 23.09
C GLY A 10 16.97 0.73 21.73
N LEU A 11 17.55 0.28 20.63
CA LEU A 11 17.01 0.51 19.28
C LEU A 11 15.66 -0.19 19.06
N ALA A 12 15.46 -1.41 19.58
CA ALA A 12 14.17 -2.10 19.53
C ALA A 12 13.08 -1.37 20.34
N ALA A 13 13.44 -0.84 21.51
CA ALA A 13 12.54 -0.01 22.32
C ALA A 13 12.19 1.31 21.60
N MET A 14 13.19 1.97 21.01
CA MET A 14 12.98 3.15 20.19
C MET A 14 12.10 2.86 18.97
N ASN A 15 12.24 1.69 18.36
CA ASN A 15 11.37 1.25 17.27
C ASN A 15 9.91 1.11 17.75
N CYS A 16 9.66 0.46 18.89
CA CYS A 16 8.32 0.36 19.48
C CYS A 16 7.70 1.75 19.70
N TRP A 17 8.46 2.67 20.28
CA TRP A 17 8.02 4.06 20.47
C TRP A 17 7.71 4.74 19.13
N GLN A 18 8.56 4.57 18.13
CA GLN A 18 8.38 5.16 16.81
C GLN A 18 7.13 4.63 16.10
N VAL A 19 6.86 3.31 16.17
CA VAL A 19 5.63 2.72 15.62
C VAL A 19 4.39 3.28 16.33
N LEU A 20 4.41 3.42 17.66
CA LEU A 20 3.30 4.02 18.41
C LEU A 20 3.02 5.46 17.97
N ARG A 21 4.06 6.28 17.75
CA ARG A 21 3.90 7.66 17.27
C ARG A 21 3.29 7.75 15.87
N GLN A 22 3.40 6.69 15.06
CA GLN A 22 2.84 6.65 13.70
C GLN A 22 1.35 6.30 13.66
N ARG A 23 0.74 5.89 14.78
CA ARG A 23 -0.70 5.55 14.85
C ARG A 23 -1.62 6.56 14.16
N PRO A 24 -1.47 7.89 14.36
CA PRO A 24 -2.37 8.87 13.75
C PRO A 24 -2.34 8.87 12.21
N LEU A 25 -1.25 8.40 11.60
CA LEU A 25 -1.09 8.34 10.15
C LEU A 25 -1.97 7.26 9.50
N HIS A 26 -2.38 6.27 10.28
CA HIS A 26 -3.22 5.13 9.85
C HIS A 26 -4.69 5.28 10.26
N THR A 27 -5.01 6.24 11.14
CA THR A 27 -6.39 6.46 11.60
C THR A 27 -7.31 6.80 10.43
N GLY A 28 -8.46 6.12 10.35
CA GLY A 28 -9.40 6.27 9.24
C GLY A 28 -9.07 5.42 8.01
N MET A 29 -8.00 4.62 8.05
CA MET A 29 -7.58 3.74 6.96
C MET A 29 -7.62 2.27 7.40
N THR A 30 -7.80 1.34 6.46
CA THR A 30 -7.70 -0.10 6.76
C THR A 30 -6.26 -0.54 7.03
N SER A 31 -5.27 0.27 6.69
CA SER A 31 -3.87 0.06 7.10
C SER A 31 -3.66 0.09 8.62
N VAL A 32 -4.65 0.50 9.42
CA VAL A 32 -4.59 0.40 10.89
C VAL A 32 -4.33 -1.03 11.39
N TYR A 33 -4.84 -2.05 10.70
CA TYR A 33 -4.56 -3.45 11.06
C TYR A 33 -3.08 -3.80 10.83
N SER A 34 -2.53 -3.35 9.69
CA SER A 34 -1.10 -3.48 9.40
C SER A 34 -0.26 -2.80 10.49
N TRP A 35 -0.65 -1.58 10.91
CA TRP A 35 0.00 -0.89 12.03
C TRP A 35 -0.06 -1.66 13.35
N CYS A 36 -1.21 -2.23 13.73
CA CYS A 36 -1.33 -3.06 14.94
C CYS A 36 -0.34 -4.23 14.93
N TRP A 37 -0.25 -4.94 13.80
CA TRP A 37 0.69 -6.04 13.63
C TRP A 37 2.16 -5.59 13.59
N THR A 38 2.45 -4.40 13.06
CA THR A 38 3.79 -3.80 13.16
C THR A 38 4.15 -3.53 14.61
N GLN A 39 3.20 -3.05 15.42
CA GLN A 39 3.42 -2.84 16.84
C GLN A 39 3.65 -4.17 17.59
N ILE A 40 2.84 -5.19 17.31
CA ILE A 40 2.99 -6.52 17.91
C ILE A 40 4.36 -7.11 17.56
N SER A 41 4.76 -7.06 16.28
CA SER A 41 6.07 -7.59 15.86
C SER A 41 7.24 -6.83 16.48
N ALA A 42 7.15 -5.49 16.60
CA ALA A 42 8.17 -4.69 17.27
C ALA A 42 8.29 -5.04 18.78
N LEU A 43 7.15 -5.25 19.45
CA LEU A 43 7.13 -5.67 20.86
C LEU A 43 7.73 -7.07 21.05
N VAL A 44 7.43 -8.02 20.16
CA VAL A 44 8.00 -9.37 20.23
C VAL A 44 9.49 -9.36 19.89
N LEU A 45 9.95 -8.52 18.97
CA LEU A 45 11.38 -8.32 18.73
C LEU A 45 12.08 -7.76 19.98
N LEU A 46 11.49 -6.74 20.62
CA LEU A 46 12.03 -6.17 21.87
C LEU A 46 12.10 -7.23 22.97
N ALA A 47 11.01 -8.00 23.16
CA ALA A 47 10.97 -9.08 24.14
C ALA A 47 12.05 -10.13 23.84
N ALA A 48 12.20 -10.55 22.58
CA ALA A 48 13.24 -11.48 22.17
C ALA A 48 14.65 -10.91 22.39
N ALA A 49 14.89 -9.62 22.14
CA ALA A 49 16.18 -8.96 22.39
C ALA A 49 16.53 -8.93 23.88
N VAL A 50 15.58 -8.54 24.74
CA VAL A 50 15.75 -8.51 26.21
C VAL A 50 16.01 -9.92 26.74
N LEU A 51 15.19 -10.89 26.31
CA LEU A 51 15.23 -12.27 26.80
C LEU A 51 16.37 -13.11 26.21
N SER A 52 16.99 -12.65 25.12
CA SER A 52 18.26 -13.20 24.62
C SER A 52 19.49 -12.56 25.30
N GLY A 53 19.27 -11.56 26.15
CA GLY A 53 20.32 -10.85 26.87
C GLY A 53 20.89 -11.64 28.05
N PRO A 54 21.99 -11.17 28.66
CA PRO A 54 22.72 -11.89 29.69
C PRO A 54 21.96 -12.11 31.01
N PHE A 55 20.82 -11.45 31.22
CA PHE A 55 20.03 -11.54 32.46
C PHE A 55 18.95 -12.62 32.42
N ALA A 56 18.57 -13.08 31.23
CA ALA A 56 17.51 -14.05 31.06
C ALA A 56 18.11 -15.44 30.88
N LEU A 57 17.98 -16.29 31.90
CA LEU A 57 18.34 -17.71 31.84
C LEU A 57 17.23 -18.51 31.14
N LEU A 58 16.87 -18.11 29.91
CA LEU A 58 15.94 -18.90 29.11
C LEU A 58 16.65 -20.08 28.46
N ASN A 59 15.94 -21.20 28.36
CA ASN A 59 16.46 -22.36 27.65
C ASN A 59 16.63 -22.03 26.15
N PRO A 60 17.63 -22.62 25.46
CA PRO A 60 17.95 -22.30 24.06
C PRO A 60 16.77 -22.40 23.09
N ALA A 61 15.86 -23.36 23.31
CA ALA A 61 14.68 -23.53 22.46
C ALA A 61 13.68 -22.37 22.59
N TRP A 62 13.49 -21.83 23.79
CA TRP A 62 12.59 -20.70 24.01
C TRP A 62 13.16 -19.41 23.43
N THR A 63 14.47 -19.20 23.60
CA THR A 63 15.16 -18.04 23.01
C THR A 63 15.06 -18.05 21.49
N SER A 64 15.44 -19.17 20.85
CA SER A 64 15.30 -19.33 19.39
C SER A 64 13.84 -19.33 18.91
N GLY A 65 12.91 -19.83 19.71
CA GLY A 65 11.47 -19.76 19.46
C GLY A 65 10.92 -18.34 19.45
N LEU A 66 11.32 -17.50 20.40
CA LEU A 66 10.93 -16.09 20.42
C LEU A 66 11.53 -15.31 19.25
N GLN A 67 12.78 -15.59 18.90
CA GLN A 67 13.43 -14.99 17.73
C GLN A 67 12.71 -15.38 16.43
N TYR A 68 12.34 -16.65 16.28
CA TYR A 68 11.57 -17.13 15.14
C TYR A 68 10.16 -16.54 15.09
N LEU A 69 9.47 -16.47 16.23
CA LEU A 69 8.16 -15.83 16.32
C LEU A 69 8.22 -14.36 15.94
N ALA A 70 9.26 -13.62 16.37
CA ALA A 70 9.48 -12.24 15.95
C ALA A 70 9.58 -12.14 14.41
N ALA A 71 10.37 -13.01 13.79
CA ALA A 71 10.52 -13.06 12.34
C ALA A 71 9.19 -13.37 11.61
N ILE A 72 8.38 -14.31 12.12
CA ILE A 72 7.05 -14.61 11.58
C ILE A 72 6.14 -13.37 11.68
N LEU A 73 6.10 -12.74 12.85
CA LEU A 73 5.24 -11.58 13.09
C LEU A 73 5.65 -10.38 12.23
N MET A 74 6.92 -10.24 11.83
CA MET A 74 7.37 -9.19 10.91
C MET A 74 6.76 -9.31 9.50
N LEU A 75 6.22 -10.47 9.11
CA LEU A 75 5.51 -10.70 7.86
C LEU A 75 4.07 -10.18 7.90
N THR A 76 3.45 -10.23 9.08
CA THR A 76 2.01 -9.99 9.25
C THR A 76 1.54 -8.61 8.79
N PRO A 77 2.28 -7.49 8.95
CA PRO A 77 1.80 -6.18 8.51
C PRO A 77 1.53 -6.11 7.00
N ALA A 78 2.38 -6.73 6.19
CA ALA A 78 2.22 -6.74 4.74
C ALA A 78 1.10 -7.69 4.29
N VAL A 79 0.99 -8.86 4.91
CA VAL A 79 -0.10 -9.80 4.65
C VAL A 79 -1.46 -9.17 4.98
N CYS A 80 -1.53 -8.29 5.99
CA CYS A 80 -2.73 -7.50 6.27
C CYS A 80 -3.12 -6.56 5.12
N LEU A 81 -2.14 -5.97 4.44
CA LEU A 81 -2.39 -5.04 3.33
C LEU A 81 -2.94 -5.74 2.09
N LEU A 82 -2.56 -7.01 1.87
CA LEU A 82 -3.15 -7.84 0.82
C LEU A 82 -4.67 -8.01 1.02
N GLY A 83 -5.13 -8.07 2.27
CA GLY A 83 -6.54 -8.18 2.66
C GLY A 83 -7.23 -6.89 3.06
N ALA A 84 -6.68 -5.72 2.72
CA ALA A 84 -7.10 -4.44 3.28
C ALA A 84 -8.49 -3.92 2.86
N ARG A 85 -9.24 -4.67 2.05
CA ARG A 85 -10.53 -4.23 1.48
C ARG A 85 -11.71 -4.50 2.43
N ARG A 86 -12.55 -3.49 2.69
CA ARG A 86 -13.83 -3.62 3.43
C ARG A 86 -14.91 -4.31 2.59
N PRO A 87 -15.87 -5.02 3.23
CA PRO A 87 -16.03 -5.25 4.67
C PRO A 87 -15.14 -6.38 5.25
N GLY A 88 -14.42 -7.12 4.40
CA GLY A 88 -13.70 -8.34 4.79
C GLY A 88 -12.42 -8.15 5.60
N VAL A 89 -11.93 -6.92 5.78
CA VAL A 89 -10.62 -6.65 6.42
C VAL A 89 -10.51 -7.20 7.84
N ALA A 90 -11.58 -7.18 8.63
CA ALA A 90 -11.58 -7.74 9.99
C ALA A 90 -11.54 -9.27 9.96
N ALA A 91 -12.34 -9.89 9.09
CA ALA A 91 -12.35 -11.34 8.89
C ALA A 91 -10.97 -11.85 8.39
N TRP A 92 -10.31 -11.10 7.52
CA TRP A 92 -8.96 -11.42 7.03
C TRP A 92 -7.94 -11.62 8.15
N GLN A 93 -8.03 -10.84 9.24
CA GLN A 93 -7.12 -10.98 10.39
C GLN A 93 -7.25 -12.37 11.03
N TRP A 94 -8.48 -12.85 11.17
CA TRP A 94 -8.80 -14.10 11.85
C TRP A 94 -8.67 -15.33 10.96
N PHE A 95 -9.00 -15.22 9.67
CA PHE A 95 -9.02 -16.36 8.76
C PHE A 95 -7.73 -16.52 7.93
N VAL A 96 -6.93 -15.47 7.79
CA VAL A 96 -5.70 -15.53 6.98
C VAL A 96 -4.47 -15.25 7.83
N VAL A 97 -4.41 -14.08 8.48
CA VAL A 97 -3.18 -13.65 9.18
C VAL A 97 -2.88 -14.52 10.39
N LEU A 98 -3.86 -14.76 11.25
CA LEU A 98 -3.68 -15.57 12.45
C LEU A 98 -3.38 -17.06 12.13
N PRO A 99 -4.12 -17.74 11.24
CA PRO A 99 -3.78 -19.09 10.81
C PRO A 99 -2.40 -19.19 10.16
N LEU A 100 -1.98 -18.18 9.37
CA LEU A 100 -0.63 -18.12 8.83
C LEU A 100 0.42 -18.12 9.94
N VAL A 101 0.25 -17.31 10.99
CA VAL A 101 1.17 -17.28 12.15
C VAL A 101 1.23 -18.66 12.81
N PHE A 102 0.08 -19.32 13.01
CA PHE A 102 0.03 -20.66 13.60
C PHE A 102 0.75 -21.71 12.73
N VAL A 103 0.47 -21.73 11.42
CA VAL A 103 1.07 -22.68 10.48
C VAL A 103 2.58 -22.49 10.42
N LEU A 104 3.07 -21.25 10.36
CA LEU A 104 4.51 -20.96 10.34
C LEU A 104 5.18 -21.25 11.69
N ALA A 105 4.51 -21.00 12.82
CA ALA A 105 5.08 -21.26 14.15
C ALA A 105 5.08 -22.75 14.51
N TRP A 106 4.21 -23.55 13.90
CA TRP A 106 4.00 -24.96 14.24
C TRP A 106 5.27 -25.82 14.25
N PRO A 107 6.15 -25.79 13.23
CA PRO A 107 7.39 -26.58 13.23
C PRO A 107 8.30 -26.25 14.41
N GLY A 108 8.36 -24.98 14.81
CA GLY A 108 9.14 -24.54 15.97
C GLY A 108 8.52 -25.00 17.29
N ALA A 109 7.20 -24.93 17.42
CA ALA A 109 6.48 -25.38 18.61
C ALA A 109 6.71 -26.88 18.88
N ILE A 110 6.64 -27.72 17.85
CA ILE A 110 6.90 -29.16 17.96
C ILE A 110 8.33 -29.45 18.43
N GLN A 111 9.32 -28.69 17.93
CA GLN A 111 10.71 -28.85 18.36
C GLN A 111 10.94 -28.45 19.82
N ILE A 112 10.31 -27.36 20.28
CA ILE A 112 10.38 -26.95 21.69
C ILE A 112 9.83 -28.07 22.59
N VAL A 113 8.66 -28.63 22.23
CA VAL A 113 8.01 -29.71 23.00
C VAL A 113 8.88 -30.98 22.99
N ASN A 114 9.35 -31.42 21.82
CA ASN A 114 10.11 -32.66 21.68
C ASN A 114 11.49 -32.58 22.35
N SER A 115 12.16 -31.43 22.30
CA SER A 115 13.46 -31.23 22.94
C SER A 115 13.37 -30.95 24.44
N ARG A 116 12.16 -30.84 25.00
CA ARG A 116 11.91 -30.33 26.36
C ARG A 116 12.61 -28.99 26.61
N GLY A 117 12.69 -28.17 25.57
CA GLY A 117 13.32 -26.86 25.56
C GLY A 117 14.86 -26.83 25.48
N ARG A 118 15.54 -27.98 25.37
CA ARG A 118 17.02 -28.04 25.51
C ARG A 118 17.79 -27.67 24.24
N ILE A 119 17.20 -27.91 23.07
CA ILE A 119 17.87 -27.76 21.77
C ILE A 119 17.27 -26.54 21.07
N PRO A 120 18.09 -25.62 20.51
CA PRO A 120 17.58 -24.51 19.73
C PRO A 120 16.79 -25.01 18.51
N ILE A 121 15.81 -24.23 18.06
CA ILE A 121 14.99 -24.56 16.90
C ILE A 121 15.83 -24.52 15.62
N GLU A 122 15.64 -25.52 14.77
CA GLU A 122 16.25 -25.61 13.44
C GLU A 122 15.16 -25.83 12.39
N LEU A 123 15.03 -24.90 11.44
CA LEU A 123 14.03 -25.02 10.39
C LEU A 123 14.44 -26.07 9.35
N SER A 124 13.50 -26.96 9.03
CA SER A 124 13.62 -27.85 7.89
C SER A 124 13.45 -27.08 6.57
N LEU A 125 13.96 -27.62 5.47
CA LEU A 125 13.83 -27.01 4.14
C LEU A 125 12.38 -26.67 3.75
N PRO A 126 11.37 -27.54 3.99
CA PRO A 126 9.98 -27.20 3.69
C PRO A 126 9.42 -26.05 4.54
N ALA A 127 9.78 -25.97 5.82
CA ALA A 127 9.32 -24.88 6.69
C ALA A 127 9.96 -23.54 6.27
N LEU A 128 11.25 -23.56 5.93
CA LEU A 128 11.95 -22.38 5.47
C LEU A 128 11.43 -21.91 4.09
N SER A 129 11.16 -22.82 3.16
CA SER A 129 10.63 -22.44 1.84
C SER A 129 9.26 -21.78 1.95
N GLY A 130 8.37 -22.30 2.81
CA GLY A 130 7.10 -21.67 3.13
C GLY A 130 7.27 -20.26 3.71
N PHE A 131 8.18 -20.11 4.68
CA PHE A 131 8.51 -18.80 5.26
C PHE A 131 9.03 -17.81 4.20
N LEU A 132 9.98 -18.22 3.36
CA LEU A 132 10.58 -17.38 2.32
C LEU A 132 9.57 -16.97 1.24
N LEU A 133 8.65 -17.87 0.88
CA LEU A 133 7.57 -17.55 -0.06
C LEU A 133 6.68 -16.45 0.50
N VAL A 134 6.27 -16.55 1.78
CA VAL A 134 5.45 -15.52 2.42
C VAL A 134 6.24 -14.22 2.59
N ALA A 135 7.54 -14.28 2.92
CA ALA A 135 8.42 -13.12 2.95
C ALA A 135 8.50 -12.39 1.62
N LEU A 136 8.65 -13.13 0.52
CA LEU A 136 8.66 -12.56 -0.83
C LEU A 136 7.30 -11.92 -1.18
N MET A 137 6.21 -12.64 -0.96
CA MET A 137 4.84 -12.14 -1.20
C MET A 137 4.52 -10.89 -0.37
N SER A 138 5.07 -10.80 0.84
CA SER A 138 4.92 -9.65 1.73
C SER A 138 5.61 -8.38 1.21
N THR A 139 6.54 -8.47 0.27
CA THR A 139 7.15 -7.27 -0.32
C THR A 139 6.30 -6.62 -1.39
N ALA A 140 5.41 -7.38 -2.04
CA ALA A 140 4.67 -6.94 -3.22
C ALA A 140 3.90 -5.62 -3.05
N PRO A 141 3.24 -5.33 -1.89
CA PRO A 141 2.53 -4.06 -1.71
C PRO A 141 3.45 -2.82 -1.77
N GLY A 142 4.74 -2.95 -1.46
CA GLY A 142 5.65 -1.81 -1.38
C GLY A 142 6.49 -1.55 -2.62
N LEU A 143 6.51 -2.49 -3.58
CA LEU A 143 7.38 -2.40 -4.75
C LEU A 143 6.83 -1.42 -5.80
N GLY A 144 7.72 -0.60 -6.36
CA GLY A 144 7.45 0.24 -7.53
C GLY A 144 7.09 1.70 -7.24
N ARG A 145 7.06 2.12 -5.96
CA ARG A 145 6.76 3.51 -5.55
C ARG A 145 7.63 3.96 -4.36
N GLY A 146 7.19 4.98 -3.63
CA GLY A 146 7.95 5.67 -2.58
C GLY A 146 8.28 4.79 -1.36
N MET A 147 7.55 3.68 -1.15
CA MET A 147 7.79 2.74 -0.06
C MET A 147 8.81 1.63 -0.37
N THR A 148 9.32 1.53 -1.60
CA THR A 148 10.16 0.40 -2.05
C THR A 148 11.34 0.15 -1.11
N VAL A 149 12.09 1.19 -0.75
CA VAL A 149 13.27 1.06 0.12
C VAL A 149 12.89 0.58 1.52
N ALA A 150 11.81 1.11 2.11
CA ALA A 150 11.35 0.68 3.43
C ALA A 150 10.91 -0.78 3.42
N CYS A 151 10.25 -1.24 2.36
CA CYS A 151 9.83 -2.64 2.21
C CYS A 151 11.00 -3.59 1.98
N LEU A 152 12.01 -3.20 1.21
CA LEU A 152 13.23 -4.00 1.06
C LEU A 152 14.02 -4.10 2.38
N LEU A 153 14.10 -3.03 3.16
CA LEU A 153 14.69 -3.06 4.49
C LEU A 153 13.88 -3.93 5.46
N GLN A 154 12.55 -3.92 5.36
CA GLN A 154 11.70 -4.79 6.16
C GLN A 154 11.87 -6.27 5.79
N LEU A 155 12.04 -6.58 4.49
CA LEU A 155 12.42 -7.92 4.06
C LEU A 155 13.78 -8.31 4.64
N GLY A 156 14.78 -7.44 4.52
CA GLY A 156 16.12 -7.65 5.08
C GLY A 156 16.08 -7.90 6.59
N THR A 157 15.29 -7.12 7.33
CA THR A 157 15.03 -7.29 8.76
C THR A 157 14.46 -8.67 9.07
N THR A 158 13.49 -9.12 8.27
CA THR A 158 12.85 -10.42 8.48
C THR A 158 13.82 -11.57 8.21
N LEU A 159 14.67 -11.43 7.19
CA LEU A 159 15.71 -12.40 6.85
C LEU A 159 16.83 -12.45 7.90
N THR A 160 17.22 -11.31 8.48
CA THR A 160 18.20 -11.30 9.58
C THR A 160 17.59 -11.84 10.87
N ALA A 161 16.32 -11.57 11.15
CA ALA A 161 15.61 -12.08 12.32
C ALA A 161 15.42 -13.61 12.30
N VAL A 162 15.22 -14.22 11.13
CA VAL A 162 15.09 -15.70 11.01
C VAL A 162 16.44 -16.42 11.06
N SER A 163 17.56 -15.72 10.88
CA SER A 163 18.90 -16.33 10.78
C SER A 163 19.28 -17.32 11.90
N PRO A 164 18.91 -17.14 13.19
CA PRO A 164 19.32 -18.06 14.26
C PRO A 164 18.73 -19.47 14.14
N VAL A 165 17.62 -19.62 13.41
CA VAL A 165 16.93 -20.91 13.23
C VAL A 165 17.21 -21.55 11.86
N VAL A 166 18.07 -20.94 11.04
CA VAL A 166 18.47 -21.49 9.75
C VAL A 166 19.74 -22.33 9.92
N PRO A 167 19.74 -23.64 9.60
CA PRO A 167 20.83 -24.55 9.96
C PRO A 167 22.20 -24.19 9.38
N TRP A 168 22.23 -23.62 8.16
CA TRP A 168 23.46 -23.28 7.45
C TRP A 168 23.93 -21.82 7.66
N LEU A 169 23.18 -21.02 8.42
CA LEU A 169 23.61 -19.68 8.77
C LEU A 169 24.34 -19.70 10.12
N PRO A 170 25.31 -18.79 10.32
CA PRO A 170 25.95 -18.64 11.62
C PRO A 170 24.90 -18.30 12.69
N ARG A 171 24.87 -19.06 13.80
CA ARG A 171 24.04 -18.78 14.98
C ARG A 171 24.62 -17.64 15.81
N ALA A 172 24.84 -16.51 15.15
CA ALA A 172 25.49 -15.37 15.75
C ALA A 172 24.41 -14.44 16.32
N PRO A 173 24.32 -14.25 17.65
CA PRO A 173 23.26 -13.46 18.26
C PRO A 173 23.27 -12.00 17.77
N TRP A 174 24.42 -11.51 17.32
CA TRP A 174 24.53 -10.17 16.75
C TRP A 174 23.76 -10.01 15.42
N LEU A 175 23.62 -11.07 14.61
CA LEU A 175 22.85 -11.01 13.37
C LEU A 175 21.36 -10.78 13.67
N PHE A 176 20.80 -11.54 14.61
CA PHE A 176 19.43 -11.31 15.08
C PHE A 176 19.24 -9.91 15.65
N LEU A 177 20.14 -9.48 16.54
CA LEU A 177 20.05 -8.17 17.18
C LEU A 177 20.18 -7.01 16.17
N SER A 178 20.90 -7.20 15.08
CA SER A 178 20.98 -6.22 13.99
C SER A 178 19.64 -6.00 13.29
N ALA A 179 18.69 -6.93 13.38
CA ALA A 179 17.33 -6.72 12.88
C ALA A 179 16.67 -5.48 13.51
N ALA A 180 16.96 -5.15 14.78
CA ALA A 180 16.40 -3.98 15.44
C ALA A 180 16.79 -2.66 14.77
N SER A 181 18.04 -2.51 14.32
CA SER A 181 18.50 -1.29 13.66
C SER A 181 17.91 -1.15 12.25
N VAL A 182 17.84 -2.25 11.50
CA VAL A 182 17.25 -2.27 10.15
C VAL A 182 15.74 -2.04 10.23
N GLN A 183 15.03 -2.65 11.18
CA GLN A 183 13.59 -2.44 11.38
C GLN A 183 13.27 -0.99 11.75
N LEU A 184 14.06 -0.41 12.63
CA LEU A 184 13.93 0.99 13.00
C LEU A 184 14.10 1.90 11.78
N LEU A 185 15.13 1.66 10.96
CA LEU A 185 15.35 2.44 9.74
C LEU A 185 14.18 2.29 8.76
N ALA A 186 13.70 1.05 8.54
CA ALA A 186 12.52 0.78 7.71
C ALA A 186 11.28 1.55 8.21
N THR A 187 11.02 1.50 9.52
CA THR A 187 9.90 2.18 10.18
C THR A 187 10.01 3.70 10.08
N VAL A 188 11.21 4.26 10.25
CA VAL A 188 11.45 5.71 10.11
C VAL A 188 11.22 6.16 8.67
N LEU A 189 11.70 5.40 7.68
CA LEU A 189 11.51 5.73 6.27
C LEU A 189 10.04 5.63 5.85
N ALA A 190 9.33 4.58 6.27
CA ALA A 190 7.89 4.44 6.03
C ALA A 190 7.11 5.60 6.66
N GLY A 191 7.40 5.92 7.93
CA GLY A 191 6.77 7.07 8.61
C GLY A 191 7.06 8.41 7.95
N ARG A 192 8.29 8.64 7.46
CA ARG A 192 8.65 9.85 6.71
C ARG A 192 7.89 9.94 5.38
N CYS A 193 7.75 8.82 4.67
CA CYS A 193 7.00 8.75 3.42
C CYS A 193 5.50 9.09 3.66
N LEU A 194 4.86 8.46 4.65
CA LEU A 194 3.47 8.76 5.04
C LEU A 194 3.31 10.22 5.45
N ASN A 195 4.20 10.75 6.30
CA ASN A 195 4.15 12.15 6.72
C ASN A 195 4.26 13.12 5.54
N ARG A 196 5.13 12.84 4.55
CA ARG A 196 5.25 13.67 3.34
C ARG A 196 3.93 13.70 2.56
N HIS A 197 3.27 12.57 2.39
CA HIS A 197 1.96 12.52 1.74
C HIS A 197 0.89 13.29 2.50
N HIS A 198 0.80 13.10 3.82
CA HIS A 198 -0.12 13.87 4.66
C HIS A 198 0.16 15.37 4.62
N ALA A 199 1.43 15.79 4.60
CA ALA A 199 1.82 17.18 4.46
C ALA A 199 1.42 17.74 3.09
N ARG A 200 1.71 17.02 2.00
CA ARG A 200 1.32 17.41 0.64
C ARG A 200 -0.19 17.51 0.48
N LEU A 201 -0.94 16.58 1.07
CA LEU A 201 -2.41 16.62 1.11
C LEU A 201 -2.92 17.88 1.80
N ARG A 202 -2.32 18.28 2.93
CA ARG A 202 -2.69 19.51 3.65
C ARG A 202 -2.32 20.79 2.90
N GLN A 203 -1.24 20.76 2.13
CA GLN A 203 -0.76 21.89 1.34
C GLN A 203 -1.44 22.00 -0.03
N SER A 204 -2.29 21.03 -0.39
CA SER A 204 -2.92 21.01 -1.71
C SER A 204 -4.02 22.06 -1.81
N ALA A 205 -3.82 23.04 -2.69
CA ALA A 205 -4.73 24.18 -2.85
C ALA A 205 -5.92 23.88 -3.77
N SER A 206 -5.77 22.93 -4.70
CA SER A 206 -6.78 22.59 -5.71
C SER A 206 -7.33 21.17 -5.51
N LEU A 207 -8.54 20.89 -6.03
CA LEU A 207 -9.14 19.55 -5.95
C LEU A 207 -8.33 18.54 -6.76
N HIS A 208 -7.80 18.94 -7.91
CA HIS A 208 -6.90 18.12 -8.71
C HIS A 208 -5.67 17.68 -7.90
N GLN A 209 -5.00 18.62 -7.22
CA GLN A 209 -3.84 18.29 -6.40
C GLN A 209 -4.21 17.39 -5.23
N GLN A 210 -5.31 17.68 -4.53
CA GLN A 210 -5.79 16.87 -3.40
C GLN A 210 -6.10 15.42 -3.79
N THR A 211 -6.85 15.23 -4.88
CA THR A 211 -7.21 13.90 -5.39
C THR A 211 -5.99 13.13 -5.88
N THR A 212 -5.05 13.80 -6.55
CA THR A 212 -3.77 13.21 -6.98
C THR A 212 -2.91 12.78 -5.77
N GLN A 213 -2.71 13.63 -4.77
CA GLN A 213 -1.93 13.25 -3.59
C GLN A 213 -2.61 12.11 -2.80
N LEU A 214 -3.93 12.09 -2.75
CA LEU A 214 -4.68 11.01 -2.10
C LEU A 214 -4.50 9.69 -2.85
N TRP A 215 -4.52 9.74 -4.18
CA TRP A 215 -4.29 8.59 -5.04
C TRP A 215 -2.87 8.03 -4.89
N LEU A 216 -1.86 8.90 -4.84
CA LEU A 216 -0.47 8.48 -4.60
C LEU A 216 -0.27 7.89 -3.19
N LEU A 217 -0.90 8.48 -2.17
CA LEU A 217 -0.93 7.91 -0.82
C LEU A 217 -1.55 6.51 -0.80
N PHE A 218 -2.66 6.31 -1.51
CA PHE A 218 -3.29 5.00 -1.63
C PHE A 218 -2.34 3.97 -2.25
N GLN A 219 -1.65 4.34 -3.34
CA GLN A 219 -0.69 3.47 -4.00
C GLN A 219 0.49 3.10 -3.11
N ASP A 220 1.04 4.06 -2.36
CA ASP A 220 2.17 3.80 -1.47
C ASP A 220 1.79 2.92 -0.27
N ILE A 221 0.55 2.98 0.20
CA ILE A 221 0.09 2.15 1.33
C ILE A 221 -0.32 0.74 0.88
N TYR A 222 -1.14 0.63 -0.17
CA TYR A 222 -1.79 -0.63 -0.55
C TYR A 222 -1.12 -1.31 -1.75
N GLY A 223 -0.22 -0.61 -2.44
CA GLY A 223 0.55 -1.13 -3.54
C GLY A 223 -0.14 -1.11 -4.89
N MET A 224 0.66 -1.41 -5.91
CA MET A 224 0.26 -1.34 -7.31
C MET A 224 -0.83 -2.36 -7.70
N ILE A 225 -0.89 -3.51 -7.03
CA ILE A 225 -1.91 -4.54 -7.30
C ILE A 225 -3.31 -3.98 -7.00
N TRP A 226 -3.49 -3.30 -5.86
CA TRP A 226 -4.76 -2.68 -5.52
C TRP A 226 -5.03 -1.44 -6.37
N ALA A 227 -4.00 -0.66 -6.69
CA ALA A 227 -4.10 0.46 -7.61
C ALA A 227 -4.64 0.06 -8.98
N GLN A 228 -4.07 -0.99 -9.57
CA GLN A 228 -4.49 -1.51 -10.87
C GLN A 228 -5.96 -1.95 -10.85
N ARG A 229 -6.37 -2.69 -9.81
CA ARG A 229 -7.77 -3.12 -9.63
C ARG A 229 -8.73 -1.93 -9.54
N LEU A 230 -8.32 -0.84 -8.90
CA LEU A 230 -9.15 0.36 -8.81
C LEU A 230 -9.18 1.13 -10.14
N LEU A 231 -8.08 1.18 -10.88
CA LEU A 231 -8.04 1.77 -12.22
C LEU A 231 -8.96 1.04 -13.19
N ASP A 232 -8.96 -0.29 -13.18
CA ASP A 232 -9.84 -1.07 -14.04
C ASP A 232 -11.31 -0.78 -13.74
N ARG A 233 -11.68 -0.62 -12.47
CA ARG A 233 -13.03 -0.20 -12.08
C ARG A 233 -13.33 1.26 -12.44
N ALA A 234 -12.36 2.17 -12.31
CA ALA A 234 -12.53 3.56 -12.72
C ALA A 234 -12.82 3.66 -14.24
N ARG A 235 -12.15 2.84 -15.05
CA ARG A 235 -12.40 2.77 -16.51
C ARG A 235 -13.80 2.26 -16.85
N GLU A 236 -14.35 1.34 -16.06
CA GLU A 236 -15.75 0.90 -16.21
C GLU A 236 -16.72 2.07 -15.98
N PHE A 237 -16.48 2.88 -14.94
CA PHE A 237 -17.27 4.09 -14.69
C PHE A 237 -17.10 5.13 -15.79
N GLU A 238 -15.88 5.38 -16.24
CA GLU A 238 -15.59 6.33 -17.32
C GLU A 238 -16.41 6.01 -18.58
N ARG A 239 -16.51 4.73 -18.96
CA ARG A 239 -17.31 4.29 -20.11
C ARG A 239 -18.82 4.43 -19.89
N THR A 240 -19.29 4.15 -18.68
CA THR A 240 -20.73 4.08 -18.37
C THR A 240 -21.32 5.46 -18.09
N GLU A 241 -20.59 6.29 -17.34
CA GLU A 241 -21.01 7.62 -16.89
C GLU A 241 -20.44 8.75 -17.76
N LYS A 242 -19.66 8.41 -18.81
CA LYS A 242 -19.05 9.35 -19.76
C LYS A 242 -18.25 10.45 -19.07
N TRP A 243 -17.31 10.05 -18.21
CA TRP A 243 -16.46 11.00 -17.50
C TRP A 243 -15.65 11.85 -18.49
N ALA A 244 -15.55 13.15 -18.22
CA ALA A 244 -14.74 14.05 -19.03
C ALA A 244 -13.22 13.90 -18.76
N CYS A 245 -12.82 13.23 -17.68
CA CYS A 245 -11.44 12.98 -17.31
C CYS A 245 -11.23 11.51 -16.93
N SER A 246 -10.02 10.98 -17.14
CA SER A 246 -9.66 9.60 -16.82
C SER A 246 -8.75 9.54 -15.59
N LEU A 247 -8.87 8.49 -14.77
CA LEU A 247 -7.93 8.22 -13.68
C LEU A 247 -6.76 7.38 -14.20
N THR A 248 -5.52 7.86 -14.00
CA THR A 248 -4.27 7.19 -14.40
C THR A 248 -3.44 6.81 -13.17
N LEU A 249 -2.29 6.18 -13.36
CA LEU A 249 -1.35 5.90 -12.27
C LEU A 249 -0.85 7.17 -11.56
N ASP A 250 -0.83 8.32 -12.23
CA ASP A 250 -0.30 9.56 -11.63
C ASP A 250 -1.39 10.52 -11.16
N GLY A 251 -2.66 10.14 -11.29
CA GLY A 251 -3.81 10.95 -10.90
C GLY A 251 -4.81 11.11 -12.03
N PHE A 252 -5.73 12.05 -11.89
CA PHE A 252 -6.68 12.39 -12.95
C PHE A 252 -5.95 13.09 -14.11
N THR A 253 -6.38 12.86 -15.36
CA THR A 253 -5.84 13.55 -16.52
C THR A 253 -6.22 15.03 -16.52
N THR A 254 -5.29 15.90 -16.91
CA THR A 254 -5.55 17.33 -17.13
C THR A 254 -6.22 17.56 -18.48
N LEU A 255 -7.21 18.45 -18.50
CA LEU A 255 -7.91 18.91 -19.71
C LEU A 255 -7.29 20.21 -20.24
N ALA A 256 -7.90 20.77 -21.29
CA ALA A 256 -7.41 21.97 -21.96
C ALA A 256 -7.25 23.15 -21.00
N THR A 257 -8.16 23.30 -20.04
CA THR A 257 -8.07 24.31 -18.99
C THR A 257 -8.05 23.72 -17.58
N PRO A 258 -7.38 24.38 -16.61
CA PRO A 258 -7.43 23.98 -15.21
C PRO A 258 -8.85 23.97 -14.63
N ALA A 259 -9.69 24.92 -15.05
CA ALA A 259 -11.06 25.03 -14.54
C ALA A 259 -11.96 23.88 -15.04
N GLU A 260 -11.85 23.50 -16.31
CA GLU A 260 -12.51 22.31 -16.84
C GLU A 260 -12.04 21.04 -16.13
N THR A 261 -10.74 20.93 -15.84
CA THR A 261 -10.17 19.81 -15.10
C THR A 261 -10.78 19.71 -13.70
N GLU A 262 -10.80 20.81 -12.94
CA GLU A 262 -11.39 20.85 -11.59
C GLU A 262 -12.89 20.51 -11.62
N GLN A 263 -13.64 21.02 -12.60
CA GLN A 263 -15.06 20.71 -12.76
C GLN A 263 -15.31 19.24 -13.13
N ALA A 264 -14.51 18.68 -14.04
CA ALA A 264 -14.57 17.27 -14.41
C ALA A 264 -14.29 16.36 -13.20
N ILE A 265 -13.26 16.69 -12.41
CA ILE A 265 -12.93 15.96 -11.18
C ILE A 265 -14.05 16.09 -10.15
N ALA A 266 -14.61 17.29 -9.96
CA ALA A 266 -15.71 17.49 -9.02
C ALA A 266 -16.92 16.62 -9.34
N ARG A 267 -17.24 16.42 -10.63
CA ARG A 267 -18.34 15.55 -11.08
C ARG A 267 -18.05 14.06 -10.86
N THR A 268 -16.79 13.63 -10.99
CA THR A 268 -16.40 12.21 -10.82
C THR A 268 -16.08 11.84 -9.36
N LEU A 269 -15.98 12.83 -8.48
CA LEU A 269 -15.62 12.67 -7.08
C LEU A 269 -16.50 11.69 -6.30
N PRO A 270 -17.84 11.61 -6.48
CA PRO A 270 -18.67 10.63 -5.78
C PRO A 270 -18.26 9.19 -6.08
N ALA A 271 -17.97 8.87 -7.34
CA ALA A 271 -17.51 7.54 -7.74
C ALA A 271 -16.08 7.25 -7.27
N PHE A 272 -15.19 8.25 -7.31
CA PHE A 272 -13.85 8.13 -6.74
C PHE A 272 -13.88 7.85 -5.23
N ARG A 273 -14.75 8.55 -4.48
CA ARG A 273 -15.01 8.28 -3.06
C ARG A 273 -15.55 6.87 -2.84
N TRP A 274 -16.46 6.41 -3.69
CA TRP A 274 -16.98 5.05 -3.60
C TRP A 274 -15.88 3.99 -3.79
N LEU A 275 -14.98 4.20 -4.76
CA LEU A 275 -13.83 3.31 -4.99
C LEU A 275 -12.90 3.25 -3.78
N LEU A 276 -12.54 4.42 -3.23
CA LEU A 276 -11.63 4.54 -2.09
C LEU A 276 -12.28 4.20 -0.75
N GLY A 277 -13.60 4.33 -0.61
CA GLY A 277 -14.35 4.08 0.63
C GLY A 277 -14.24 2.64 1.15
N ARG A 278 -13.71 1.72 0.34
CA ARG A 278 -13.38 0.36 0.75
C ARG A 278 -12.08 0.26 1.56
N PHE A 279 -11.25 1.31 1.55
CA PHE A 279 -9.95 1.37 2.23
C PHE A 279 -9.87 2.51 3.24
N PHE A 280 -10.59 3.60 2.96
CA PHE A 280 -10.68 4.77 3.84
C PHE A 280 -12.09 4.85 4.43
N SER A 281 -12.23 5.34 5.66
CA SER A 281 -13.55 5.66 6.23
C SER A 281 -14.13 6.90 5.54
N GLY A 282 -15.45 6.92 5.35
CA GLY A 282 -16.16 8.05 4.75
C GLY A 282 -15.82 9.39 5.42
N THR A 283 -15.92 9.45 6.75
CA THR A 283 -15.56 10.64 7.54
C THR A 283 -14.15 11.15 7.30
N TRP A 284 -13.19 10.25 7.08
CA TRP A 284 -11.81 10.61 6.76
C TRP A 284 -11.71 11.19 5.35
N LEU A 285 -12.34 10.56 4.35
CA LEU A 285 -12.38 11.08 2.98
C LEU A 285 -13.10 12.43 2.89
N ASP A 286 -14.21 12.60 3.60
CA ASP A 286 -15.01 13.82 3.59
C ASP A 286 -14.23 15.00 4.16
N SER A 287 -13.49 14.77 5.26
CA SER A 287 -12.60 15.77 5.85
C SER A 287 -11.48 16.27 4.91
N ARG A 288 -11.20 15.51 3.84
CA ARG A 288 -10.13 15.81 2.87
C ARG A 288 -10.63 16.36 1.55
N LEU A 289 -11.83 15.99 1.12
CA LEU A 289 -12.30 16.25 -0.25
C LEU A 289 -13.53 17.16 -0.34
N THR A 290 -14.36 17.28 0.71
CA THR A 290 -15.66 17.95 0.60
C THR A 290 -15.55 19.46 0.44
N ALA A 291 -14.71 20.12 1.25
CA ALA A 291 -14.59 21.58 1.22
C ALA A 291 -14.09 22.11 -0.13
N ALA A 292 -13.12 21.43 -0.75
CA ALA A 292 -12.60 21.83 -2.06
C ALA A 292 -13.63 21.59 -3.17
N ALA A 293 -14.33 20.46 -3.15
CA ALA A 293 -15.32 20.13 -4.16
C ALA A 293 -16.54 21.06 -4.13
N GLU A 294 -17.04 21.39 -2.94
CA GLU A 294 -18.15 22.34 -2.78
C GLU A 294 -17.78 23.74 -3.29
N ASN A 295 -16.55 24.19 -3.06
CA ASN A 295 -16.06 25.47 -3.56
C ASN A 295 -16.09 25.51 -5.10
N VAL A 296 -15.54 24.48 -5.75
CA VAL A 296 -15.52 24.36 -7.23
C VAL A 296 -16.92 24.31 -7.83
N LEU A 297 -17.87 23.63 -7.18
CA LEU A 297 -19.24 23.51 -7.70
C LEU A 297 -20.07 24.80 -7.51
N ARG A 298 -19.84 25.56 -6.44
CA ARG A 298 -20.56 26.82 -6.18
C ARG A 298 -20.08 27.98 -7.05
N HIS A 299 -18.80 27.96 -7.42
CA HIS A 299 -18.18 28.97 -8.27
C HIS A 299 -17.71 28.32 -9.57
N PRO A 300 -18.65 27.93 -10.46
CA PRO A 300 -18.25 27.49 -11.79
C PRO A 300 -17.42 28.63 -12.42
N PRO A 301 -16.33 28.31 -13.12
CA PRO A 301 -15.53 29.34 -13.79
C PRO A 301 -16.50 30.19 -14.61
N GLU A 302 -16.59 31.48 -14.26
CA GLU A 302 -17.39 32.42 -15.04
C GLU A 302 -16.95 32.25 -16.47
N SER A 303 -17.89 31.80 -17.31
CA SER A 303 -17.64 31.46 -18.68
C SER A 303 -16.98 32.67 -19.36
N SER A 304 -15.66 32.63 -19.51
CA SER A 304 -14.86 33.63 -20.23
C SER A 304 -15.32 33.80 -21.68
N ALA A 305 -16.30 32.99 -22.12
CA ALA A 305 -17.00 33.14 -23.39
C ALA A 305 -17.81 34.44 -23.52
N SER A 306 -18.00 35.25 -22.46
CA SER A 306 -18.72 36.53 -22.61
C SER A 306 -17.83 37.74 -22.97
N SER A 307 -16.52 37.58 -23.12
CA SER A 307 -15.61 38.70 -23.47
C SER A 307 -15.02 38.64 -24.89
N LEU A 308 -15.35 37.63 -25.70
CA LEU A 308 -15.18 37.69 -27.15
C LEU A 308 -16.43 38.31 -27.75
N ALA A 309 -16.63 39.60 -27.48
CA ALA A 309 -17.45 40.45 -28.34
C ALA A 309 -16.86 40.34 -29.75
N SER A 310 -17.63 39.73 -30.65
CA SER A 310 -17.30 39.59 -32.05
C SER A 310 -16.97 40.96 -32.65
N PRO A 311 -15.82 41.14 -33.33
CA PRO A 311 -15.74 42.17 -34.35
C PRO A 311 -16.74 41.80 -35.45
N GLU A 312 -17.60 42.75 -35.81
CA GLU A 312 -18.49 42.71 -36.96
C GLU A 312 -17.78 42.14 -38.20
N PRO A 313 -18.30 41.09 -38.85
CA PRO A 313 -17.79 40.65 -40.14
C PRO A 313 -18.28 41.62 -41.22
N SER A 314 -17.35 42.34 -41.82
CA SER A 314 -17.55 43.03 -43.09
C SER A 314 -17.94 42.01 -44.16
N ARG A 315 -19.15 42.18 -44.70
CA ARG A 315 -19.63 41.56 -45.95
C ARG A 315 -18.64 41.85 -47.06
N ASP A 316 -18.06 40.79 -47.64
CA ASP A 316 -17.53 40.84 -48.99
C ASP A 316 -18.13 39.67 -49.77
N ASP A 317 -18.94 40.04 -50.75
CA ASP A 317 -19.52 39.17 -51.76
C ASP A 317 -18.40 38.77 -52.73
N SER A 318 -18.20 37.46 -52.94
CA SER A 318 -17.59 36.96 -54.17
C SER A 318 -18.00 35.52 -54.41
N ASP A 319 -18.95 35.40 -55.32
CA ASP A 319 -19.21 34.24 -56.17
C ASP A 319 -17.92 33.56 -56.64
N SER A 320 -17.88 32.23 -56.56
CA SER A 320 -17.33 31.40 -57.64
C SER A 320 -17.77 29.95 -57.49
N SER A 321 -18.71 29.63 -58.36
CA SER A 321 -19.19 28.32 -58.80
C SER A 321 -18.08 27.38 -59.29
N LEU A 322 -18.49 26.12 -59.51
CA LEU A 322 -17.82 24.99 -60.21
C LEU A 322 -16.99 24.07 -59.31
N SER A 323 -17.06 22.75 -59.37
CA SER A 323 -17.94 21.80 -60.06
C SER A 323 -17.37 20.39 -59.80
N LEU A 324 -18.22 19.38 -60.04
CA LEU A 324 -17.87 18.02 -60.50
C LEU A 324 -17.40 16.92 -59.49
N GLN A 325 -18.33 15.97 -59.33
CA GLN A 325 -18.22 14.53 -59.66
C GLN A 325 -17.49 13.53 -58.72
N HIS A 326 -18.33 12.78 -57.98
CA HIS A 326 -18.62 11.34 -58.14
C HIS A 326 -17.55 10.25 -57.80
N PRO A 327 -17.94 8.95 -57.72
CA PRO A 327 -17.94 8.14 -56.49
C PRO A 327 -16.95 6.95 -56.52
N THR A 328 -16.76 6.24 -55.41
CA THR A 328 -16.63 4.75 -55.46
C THR A 328 -16.78 4.07 -54.11
N GLU A 329 -17.59 3.00 -54.15
CA GLU A 329 -17.70 1.91 -53.19
C GLU A 329 -16.36 1.23 -52.92
N CYS A 330 -16.20 0.72 -51.69
CA CYS A 330 -15.47 -0.52 -51.45
C CYS A 330 -16.06 -1.25 -50.23
N THR A 331 -16.97 -2.17 -50.56
CA THR A 331 -17.36 -3.37 -49.81
C THR A 331 -16.14 -4.22 -49.43
N HIS A 332 -16.03 -4.63 -48.17
CA HIS A 332 -15.84 -6.04 -47.76
C HIS A 332 -15.76 -6.20 -46.22
N GLY A 333 -16.66 -7.01 -45.65
CA GLY A 333 -16.43 -7.69 -44.37
C GLY A 333 -15.37 -8.81 -44.51
N PRO A 334 -15.08 -9.64 -43.47
CA PRO A 334 -16.12 -10.46 -42.86
C PRO A 334 -15.95 -10.85 -41.36
N GLN A 335 -17.00 -11.53 -40.89
CA GLN A 335 -17.00 -12.71 -40.02
C GLN A 335 -16.72 -12.61 -38.51
N LYS A 336 -17.84 -12.64 -37.78
CA LYS A 336 -18.03 -13.37 -36.52
C LYS A 336 -17.44 -14.80 -36.61
N THR A 337 -16.59 -15.15 -35.66
CA THR A 337 -16.34 -16.53 -35.25
C THR A 337 -16.89 -16.75 -33.84
N ASP A 338 -17.94 -17.55 -33.83
CA ASP A 338 -18.61 -18.15 -32.68
C ASP A 338 -17.81 -19.41 -32.28
N SER A 339 -17.33 -19.46 -31.04
CA SER A 339 -16.56 -20.59 -30.50
C SER A 339 -17.04 -20.94 -29.09
N ARG A 340 -18.12 -21.72 -29.06
CA ARG A 340 -18.34 -22.94 -28.26
C ARG A 340 -17.70 -23.05 -26.86
N ARG A 341 -18.62 -23.19 -25.88
CA ARG A 341 -18.68 -24.25 -24.86
C ARG A 341 -17.68 -25.40 -25.05
N VAL A 342 -16.86 -25.67 -24.02
CA VAL A 342 -16.53 -27.04 -23.58
C VAL A 342 -16.35 -27.04 -22.05
N ARG A 343 -17.21 -27.83 -21.40
CA ARG A 343 -17.17 -28.45 -20.05
C ARG A 343 -17.09 -27.59 -18.80
#